data_AF-A0A938Z7S6-F1
#
_entry.id   AF-A0A938Z7S6-F1
#
_cell.length_a   1.000
_cell.length_b   1.000
_cell.length_c   1.000
_cell.angle_alpha   90.00
_cell.angle_beta   90.00
_cell.angle_gamma   90.00
#
_symmetry.space_group_name_H-M   'P 1'
#
loop_
_entity.id
_entity.type
_entity.pdbx_description
1 polymer ?
#
loop_
_entity_poly.entity_id
_entity_poly.type
_entity_poly.pdbx_seq_one_letter_code
_entity_poly.pdbx_strand_id
1 'polypeptide(L)'
;MGPMKKLGFLREESLMISRRTFLASSLMAIGALAMPKSALGGTVVKADVENKISSLASTLCEIEANKFGVGLDGVDFSSLSICQPISFYEAINGSIEEIEPRYPILDQYSNIRMLAYDIGAESMIVTTALAEPINDAVKRGNQIAVVYDSDGCCLLKRNGDLIRVGESSYTVSTRDSLKDSSTMDTDKAIFSELDEISSIDALASSLSRSARSVIQVGYVTQNPPSNICWAACVASIANYRNGGSKTAKSVAQAYYGSSYNKALPNIMFPAVLSANGVSGYTHYSSWPSDSTVNSNLGSGYPLVGILSVNGSTQSTHAVVVSGCTASISILVMDPEFGFTTASKIGSYYAYSSGYSGASLRTIGAVRRK
;
A
#
# COMPACT_ATOMS: atom_id res chain seq x y z
N MET A 1 70.89 -4.27 -35.94
CA MET A 1 70.54 -3.51 -37.16
C MET A 1 69.18 -4.00 -37.64
N GLY A 2 68.13 -3.16 -37.56
CA GLY A 2 66.91 -3.39 -38.35
C GLY A 2 67.24 -3.31 -39.84
N PRO A 3 66.34 -3.76 -40.73
CA PRO A 3 65.36 -2.78 -41.19
C PRO A 3 63.97 -3.33 -41.58
N MET A 4 63.04 -2.37 -41.60
CA MET A 4 61.74 -2.35 -42.27
C MET A 4 61.75 -2.88 -43.71
N LYS A 5 60.60 -3.39 -44.17
CA LYS A 5 60.10 -3.09 -45.53
C LYS A 5 58.56 -2.98 -45.58
N LYS A 6 58.14 -1.87 -46.19
CA LYS A 6 56.80 -1.40 -46.59
C LYS A 6 56.16 -2.28 -47.68
N LEU A 7 54.88 -1.95 -47.96
CA LEU A 7 54.04 -2.11 -49.17
C LEU A 7 52.84 -3.04 -48.91
N GLY A 8 51.60 -2.71 -49.24
CA GLY A 8 51.01 -1.56 -49.93
C GLY A 8 49.55 -1.86 -50.28
N PHE A 9 48.98 -0.98 -51.13
CA PHE A 9 47.73 -1.10 -51.89
C PHE A 9 46.39 -0.60 -51.30
N LEU A 10 45.98 0.54 -51.88
CA LEU A 10 44.60 0.99 -52.10
C LEU A 10 43.90 0.08 -53.12
N ARG A 11 42.61 -0.24 -52.92
CA ARG A 11 41.62 -0.28 -54.01
C ARG A 11 40.19 -0.21 -53.50
N GLU A 12 39.43 0.57 -54.26
CA GLU A 12 38.00 0.88 -54.22
C GLU A 12 37.07 -0.28 -54.57
N GLU A 13 35.79 -0.07 -54.19
CA GLU A 13 34.54 -0.53 -54.81
C GLU A 13 34.13 -2.01 -54.79
N SER A 14 33.07 -2.31 -54.02
CA SER A 14 31.76 -2.63 -54.63
C SER A 14 30.65 -2.86 -53.60
N LEU A 15 29.50 -2.27 -53.93
CA LEU A 15 28.15 -2.54 -53.42
C LEU A 15 27.86 -4.05 -53.30
N MET A 16 27.25 -4.48 -52.17
CA MET A 16 26.12 -5.42 -52.23
C MET A 16 25.23 -5.33 -50.99
N ILE A 17 23.95 -5.12 -51.29
CA ILE A 17 22.78 -5.14 -50.43
C ILE A 17 22.48 -6.58 -49.99
N SER A 18 22.33 -6.84 -48.70
CA SER A 18 21.57 -7.98 -48.16
C SER A 18 21.16 -7.67 -46.72
N ARG A 19 19.95 -7.13 -46.51
CA ARG A 19 18.74 -7.84 -46.06
C ARG A 19 18.84 -8.52 -44.69
N ARG A 20 18.00 -7.98 -43.77
CA ARG A 20 17.36 -8.61 -42.59
C ARG A 20 18.28 -8.71 -41.36
N THR A 21 17.92 -8.24 -40.17
CA THR A 21 16.60 -8.33 -39.53
C THR A 21 16.46 -7.22 -38.48
N PHE A 22 15.54 -6.29 -38.69
CA PHE A 22 15.00 -5.44 -37.63
C PHE A 22 14.13 -6.35 -36.75
N LEU A 23 14.52 -6.60 -35.50
CA LEU A 23 13.60 -7.08 -34.48
C LEU A 23 12.73 -5.89 -34.07
N ALA A 24 11.60 -5.75 -34.75
CA ALA A 24 10.46 -5.02 -34.24
C ALA A 24 9.93 -5.82 -33.04
N SER A 25 10.25 -5.38 -31.82
CA SER A 25 9.52 -5.82 -30.64
C SER A 25 8.12 -5.25 -30.75
N SER A 26 7.17 -6.10 -31.17
CA SER A 26 5.77 -5.77 -31.27
C SER A 26 5.24 -5.24 -29.93
N LEU A 27 4.86 -3.96 -29.94
CA LEU A 27 3.84 -3.40 -29.08
C LEU A 27 2.59 -4.30 -29.16
N MET A 28 2.31 -5.07 -28.11
CA MET A 28 0.94 -5.50 -27.85
C MET A 28 0.29 -4.42 -26.98
N ALA A 29 -0.27 -3.42 -27.65
CA ALA A 29 -1.29 -2.57 -27.06
C ALA A 29 -2.52 -3.45 -26.83
N ILE A 30 -2.70 -3.97 -25.62
CA ILE A 30 -4.00 -4.44 -25.18
C ILE A 30 -4.78 -3.15 -24.87
N GLY A 31 -5.40 -2.60 -25.90
CA GLY A 31 -6.45 -1.60 -25.72
C GLY A 31 -7.61 -2.27 -25.02
N ALA A 32 -7.68 -2.12 -23.70
CA ALA A 32 -8.92 -2.35 -22.97
C ALA A 32 -9.92 -1.29 -23.47
N LEU A 33 -10.83 -1.72 -24.34
CA LEU A 33 -12.03 -0.95 -24.66
C LEU A 33 -12.81 -0.78 -23.36
N ALA A 34 -12.63 0.36 -22.70
CA ALA A 34 -13.51 0.83 -21.65
C ALA A 34 -14.89 1.06 -22.30
N MET A 35 -15.80 0.10 -22.12
CA MET A 35 -17.20 0.32 -22.47
C MET A 35 -17.84 1.23 -21.40
N PRO A 36 -18.66 2.22 -21.81
CA PRO A 36 -19.38 3.07 -20.87
C PRO A 36 -20.37 2.23 -20.06
N LYS A 37 -20.18 2.23 -18.74
CA LYS A 37 -20.83 1.37 -17.74
C LYS A 37 -22.26 1.83 -17.40
N SER A 38 -23.08 2.12 -18.41
CA SER A 38 -24.48 2.53 -18.26
C SER A 38 -25.44 1.56 -18.94
N ALA A 39 -25.35 0.27 -18.58
CA ALA A 39 -26.41 -0.72 -18.75
C ALA A 39 -25.87 -2.08 -18.28
N LEU A 40 -26.09 -2.46 -17.03
CA LEU A 40 -26.04 -3.86 -16.61
C LEU A 40 -26.85 -4.02 -15.33
N GLY A 41 -28.15 -4.26 -15.50
CA GLY A 41 -28.87 -5.12 -14.58
C GLY A 41 -28.27 -6.52 -14.69
N GLY A 42 -28.03 -7.16 -13.54
CA GLY A 42 -27.41 -8.49 -13.46
C GLY A 42 -25.92 -8.40 -13.12
N THR A 43 -25.63 -8.49 -11.83
CA THR A 43 -24.31 -8.55 -11.21
C THR A 43 -23.52 -9.73 -11.78
N VAL A 44 -22.67 -9.47 -12.78
CA VAL A 44 -21.58 -10.39 -13.13
C VAL A 44 -20.38 -10.00 -12.28
N VAL A 45 -20.34 -10.54 -11.06
CA VAL A 45 -19.09 -10.70 -10.34
C VAL A 45 -18.23 -11.58 -11.25
N LYS A 46 -17.25 -11.01 -11.95
CA LYS A 46 -16.34 -11.79 -12.81
C LYS A 46 -15.79 -12.97 -12.00
N ALA A 47 -15.66 -14.15 -12.58
CA ALA A 47 -15.16 -15.36 -11.90
C ALA A 47 -13.81 -15.15 -11.15
N ASP A 48 -13.01 -14.16 -11.57
CA ASP A 48 -11.80 -13.72 -10.85
C ASP A 48 -12.06 -13.11 -9.47
N VAL A 49 -13.21 -12.46 -9.27
CA VAL A 49 -13.62 -11.87 -8.00
C VAL A 49 -14.10 -12.97 -7.03
N GLU A 50 -14.78 -14.02 -7.50
CA GLU A 50 -15.18 -15.17 -6.65
C GLU A 50 -13.97 -15.93 -6.08
N ASN A 51 -12.93 -16.16 -6.88
CA ASN A 51 -11.68 -16.77 -6.39
C ASN A 51 -10.94 -15.87 -5.39
N LYS A 52 -11.00 -14.55 -5.57
CA LYS A 52 -10.38 -13.57 -4.66
C LYS A 52 -11.20 -13.31 -3.39
N ILE A 53 -12.51 -13.52 -3.41
CA ILE A 53 -13.36 -13.51 -2.23
C ILE A 53 -12.92 -14.61 -1.23
N SER A 54 -12.48 -15.77 -1.72
CA SER A 54 -11.95 -16.83 -0.84
C SER A 54 -10.62 -16.42 -0.16
N SER A 55 -9.74 -15.69 -0.85
CA SER A 55 -8.51 -15.18 -0.24
C SER A 55 -8.77 -14.02 0.73
N LEU A 56 -9.79 -13.19 0.45
CA LEU A 56 -10.25 -12.12 1.33
C LEU A 56 -10.71 -12.65 2.70
N ALA A 57 -11.44 -13.76 2.75
CA ALA A 57 -11.90 -14.35 4.00
C ALA A 57 -10.74 -14.75 4.94
N SER A 58 -9.70 -15.37 4.38
CA SER A 58 -8.50 -15.72 5.16
C SER A 58 -7.80 -14.48 5.72
N THR A 59 -7.71 -13.41 4.92
CA THR A 59 -7.17 -12.12 5.38
C THR A 59 -8.02 -11.53 6.52
N LEU A 60 -9.35 -11.58 6.41
CA LEU A 60 -10.26 -11.02 7.41
C LEU A 60 -10.26 -11.78 8.74
N CYS A 61 -10.08 -13.10 8.75
CA CYS A 61 -9.88 -13.87 10.00
C CYS A 61 -8.78 -13.28 10.87
N GLU A 62 -7.70 -12.85 10.24
CA GLU A 62 -6.51 -12.41 10.96
C GLU A 62 -6.60 -10.96 11.40
N ILE A 63 -7.26 -10.15 10.59
CA ILE A 63 -7.66 -8.80 10.99
C ILE A 63 -8.58 -8.90 12.21
N GLU A 64 -9.55 -9.83 12.22
CA GLU A 64 -10.41 -10.07 13.37
C GLU A 64 -9.61 -10.44 14.63
N ALA A 65 -8.65 -11.35 14.49
CA ALA A 65 -7.77 -11.75 15.59
C ALA A 65 -6.96 -10.58 16.17
N ASN A 66 -6.69 -9.55 15.37
CA ASN A 66 -5.97 -8.34 15.79
C ASN A 66 -6.86 -7.07 15.78
N LYS A 67 -8.18 -7.19 15.86
CA LYS A 67 -9.10 -6.07 15.61
C LYS A 67 -8.82 -4.83 16.47
N PHE A 68 -8.34 -5.02 17.71
CA PHE A 68 -7.89 -3.92 18.57
C PHE A 68 -6.69 -3.16 18.00
N GLY A 69 -5.62 -3.88 17.62
CA GLY A 69 -4.41 -3.27 17.09
C GLY A 69 -4.63 -2.50 15.78
N VAL A 70 -5.70 -2.83 15.05
CA VAL A 70 -6.04 -2.24 13.75
C VAL A 70 -7.21 -1.24 13.81
N GLY A 71 -7.75 -0.93 15.00
CA GLY A 71 -8.80 0.07 15.19
C GLY A 71 -10.22 -0.38 14.85
N LEU A 72 -10.52 -1.68 15.00
CA LEU A 72 -11.78 -2.33 14.62
C LEU A 72 -12.47 -3.03 15.81
N ASP A 73 -12.24 -2.60 17.05
CA ASP A 73 -12.78 -3.23 18.28
C ASP A 73 -14.30 -3.41 18.32
N GLY A 74 -15.04 -2.46 17.73
CA GLY A 74 -16.50 -2.46 17.69
C GLY A 74 -17.08 -3.18 16.47
N VAL A 75 -16.25 -3.71 15.58
CA VAL A 75 -16.70 -4.34 14.33
C VAL A 75 -17.00 -5.81 14.60
N ASP A 76 -18.21 -6.23 14.21
CA ASP A 76 -18.59 -7.63 14.15
C ASP A 76 -18.18 -8.20 12.78
N PHE A 77 -17.18 -9.08 12.78
CA PHE A 77 -16.67 -9.67 11.54
C PHE A 77 -17.64 -10.69 10.93
N SER A 78 -18.58 -11.21 11.72
CA SER A 78 -19.60 -12.15 11.25
C SER A 78 -20.71 -11.48 10.43
N SER A 79 -20.80 -10.15 10.47
CA SER A 79 -21.82 -9.35 9.78
C SER A 79 -21.25 -8.47 8.68
N LEU A 80 -20.00 -8.70 8.24
CA LEU A 80 -19.39 -7.87 7.19
C LEU A 80 -20.08 -8.08 5.85
N SER A 81 -20.27 -6.99 5.12
CA SER A 81 -20.68 -7.01 3.71
C SER A 81 -19.65 -6.29 2.84
N ILE A 82 -19.52 -6.68 1.58
CA ILE A 82 -18.62 -6.04 0.62
C ILE A 82 -19.45 -5.26 -0.39
N CYS A 83 -19.10 -4.02 -0.72
CA CYS A 83 -19.83 -3.12 -1.62
C CYS A 83 -19.30 -3.11 -3.05
N GLN A 84 -20.02 -2.39 -3.93
CA GLN A 84 -19.58 -2.22 -5.31
C GLN A 84 -18.25 -1.48 -5.29
N PRO A 85 -17.34 -1.79 -6.22
CA PRO A 85 -16.05 -1.14 -6.26
C PRO A 85 -16.20 0.38 -6.43
N ILE A 86 -15.41 1.14 -5.67
CA ILE A 86 -15.17 2.56 -5.90
C ILE A 86 -14.03 2.69 -6.90
N SER A 87 -14.21 3.53 -7.91
CA SER A 87 -13.16 3.83 -8.90
C SER A 87 -12.06 4.71 -8.29
N PHE A 88 -10.82 4.35 -8.61
CA PHE A 88 -9.62 5.06 -8.20
C PHE A 88 -8.82 5.48 -9.44
N TYR A 89 -8.14 6.61 -9.33
CA TYR A 89 -7.42 7.23 -10.43
C TYR A 89 -6.07 7.77 -9.98
N GLU A 90 -5.18 7.95 -10.95
CA GLU A 90 -3.98 8.78 -10.83
C GLU A 90 -4.10 10.02 -11.71
N ALA A 91 -3.64 11.16 -11.21
CA ALA A 91 -3.57 12.41 -11.95
C ALA A 91 -2.29 12.46 -12.79
N ILE A 92 -2.40 12.38 -14.12
CA ILE A 92 -1.24 12.29 -15.03
C ILE A 92 -1.49 13.13 -16.30
N ASN A 93 -0.56 14.01 -16.62
CA ASN A 93 -0.54 14.81 -17.86
C ASN A 93 -1.85 15.59 -18.13
N GLY A 94 -2.46 16.16 -17.09
CA GLY A 94 -3.70 16.95 -17.16
C GLY A 94 -4.97 16.11 -17.30
N SER A 95 -4.90 14.78 -17.17
CA SER A 95 -6.03 13.85 -17.23
C SER A 95 -5.95 12.84 -16.09
N ILE A 96 -7.08 12.20 -15.77
CA ILE A 96 -7.09 11.05 -14.86
C ILE A 96 -6.88 9.73 -15.62
N GLU A 97 -6.13 8.81 -15.02
CA GLU A 97 -5.96 7.42 -15.48
C GLU A 97 -6.52 6.46 -14.42
N GLU A 98 -7.43 5.56 -14.81
CA GLU A 98 -8.05 4.60 -13.87
C GLU A 98 -7.02 3.54 -13.42
N ILE A 99 -7.01 3.27 -12.13
CA ILE A 99 -6.25 2.18 -11.51
C ILE A 99 -7.19 1.15 -10.90
N GLU A 100 -6.65 0.08 -10.33
CA GLU A 100 -7.46 -0.98 -9.73
C GLU A 100 -8.45 -0.41 -8.70
N PRO A 101 -9.75 -0.73 -8.84
CA PRO A 101 -10.75 -0.20 -7.94
C PRO A 101 -10.63 -0.85 -6.56
N ARG A 102 -11.24 -0.20 -5.57
CA ARG A 102 -11.31 -0.71 -4.19
C ARG A 102 -12.73 -1.06 -3.80
N TYR A 103 -12.89 -2.22 -3.16
CA TYR A 103 -14.16 -2.76 -2.70
C TYR A 103 -14.38 -2.38 -1.24
N PRO A 104 -15.35 -1.51 -0.91
CA PRO A 104 -15.62 -1.16 0.48
C PRO A 104 -16.16 -2.37 1.25
N ILE A 105 -15.80 -2.48 2.53
CA ILE A 105 -16.33 -3.48 3.44
C ILE A 105 -17.06 -2.75 4.57
N LEU A 106 -18.34 -3.08 4.74
CA LEU A 106 -19.22 -2.48 5.73
C LEU A 106 -19.26 -3.30 7.03
N ASP A 107 -19.48 -2.61 8.14
CA ASP A 107 -19.82 -3.22 9.42
C ASP A 107 -21.33 -3.48 9.58
N GLN A 108 -21.73 -4.00 10.75
CA GLN A 108 -23.12 -4.25 11.13
C GLN A 108 -24.05 -3.01 11.09
N TYR A 109 -23.48 -1.80 10.99
CA TYR A 109 -24.21 -0.54 10.96
C TYR A 109 -24.11 0.15 9.59
N SER A 110 -23.70 -0.58 8.56
CA SER A 110 -23.51 -0.08 7.20
C SER A 110 -22.47 1.05 7.09
N ASN A 111 -21.47 1.10 7.99
CA ASN A 111 -20.34 2.01 7.84
C ASN A 111 -19.22 1.33 7.07
N ILE A 112 -18.57 2.06 6.15
CA ILE A 112 -17.31 1.59 5.58
C ILE A 112 -16.26 1.55 6.68
N ARG A 113 -15.71 0.37 6.96
CA ARG A 113 -14.62 0.17 7.91
C ARG A 113 -13.30 -0.17 7.24
N MET A 114 -13.36 -0.80 6.07
CA MET A 114 -12.19 -1.24 5.34
C MET A 114 -12.42 -1.10 3.83
N LEU A 115 -11.33 -1.11 3.07
CA LEU A 115 -11.31 -1.21 1.62
C LEU A 115 -10.44 -2.42 1.25
N ALA A 116 -10.93 -3.27 0.37
CA ALA A 116 -10.19 -4.39 -0.20
C ALA A 116 -9.80 -4.12 -1.66
N TYR A 117 -8.63 -4.57 -2.09
CA TYR A 117 -8.17 -4.44 -3.47
C TYR A 117 -7.12 -5.49 -3.81
N ASP A 118 -6.85 -5.65 -5.10
CA ASP A 118 -5.84 -6.59 -5.60
C ASP A 118 -4.81 -5.83 -6.43
N ILE A 119 -3.55 -6.24 -6.29
CA ILE A 119 -2.39 -5.72 -7.03
C ILE A 119 -1.72 -6.82 -7.87
N GLY A 120 -2.41 -7.94 -8.10
CA GLY A 120 -1.85 -9.13 -8.74
C GLY A 120 -0.98 -9.98 -7.80
N ALA A 121 -1.29 -9.96 -6.50
CA ALA A 121 -0.55 -10.66 -5.46
C ALA A 121 -1.24 -11.97 -5.04
N GLU A 122 -0.62 -12.72 -4.11
CA GLU A 122 -1.17 -13.99 -3.63
C GLU A 122 -2.50 -13.86 -2.86
N SER A 123 -2.83 -12.68 -2.33
CA SER A 123 -4.05 -12.39 -1.58
C SER A 123 -4.54 -10.96 -1.81
N MET A 124 -5.83 -10.73 -1.60
CA MET A 124 -6.35 -9.36 -1.55
C MET A 124 -5.75 -8.60 -0.37
N ILE A 125 -5.42 -7.33 -0.63
CA ILE A 125 -5.02 -6.39 0.39
C ILE A 125 -6.26 -5.77 1.01
N VAL A 126 -6.23 -5.56 2.32
CA VAL A 126 -7.29 -4.91 3.09
C VAL A 126 -6.68 -3.76 3.88
N THR A 127 -7.27 -2.58 3.80
CA THR A 127 -6.81 -1.38 4.53
C THR A 127 -7.96 -0.63 5.17
N THR A 128 -7.68 0.07 6.26
CA THR A 128 -8.61 1.07 6.84
C THR A 128 -8.41 2.46 6.25
N ALA A 129 -7.37 2.66 5.43
CA ALA A 129 -7.09 3.96 4.82
C ALA A 129 -8.29 4.43 3.99
N LEU A 130 -8.61 5.72 4.11
CA LEU A 130 -9.71 6.39 3.41
C LEU A 130 -11.12 5.89 3.75
N ALA A 131 -11.29 4.83 4.58
CA ALA A 131 -12.60 4.30 4.92
C ALA A 131 -13.51 5.37 5.52
N GLU A 132 -13.05 6.09 6.55
CA GLU A 132 -13.82 7.16 7.20
C GLU A 132 -14.09 8.36 6.26
N PRO A 133 -13.09 8.97 5.58
CA PRO A 133 -13.36 10.07 4.65
C PRO A 133 -14.35 9.72 3.52
N ILE A 134 -14.26 8.50 2.97
CA ILE A 134 -15.20 8.02 1.96
C ILE A 134 -16.58 7.84 2.58
N ASN A 135 -16.68 7.16 3.72
CA ASN A 135 -17.93 6.94 4.45
C ASN A 135 -18.66 8.27 4.71
N ASP A 136 -17.93 9.27 5.16
CA ASP A 136 -18.43 10.62 5.43
C ASP A 136 -18.93 11.34 4.17
N ALA A 137 -18.26 11.13 3.03
CA ALA A 137 -18.65 11.75 1.77
C ALA A 137 -19.92 11.10 1.21
N VAL A 138 -19.98 9.76 1.16
CA VAL A 138 -21.12 9.04 0.59
C VAL A 138 -22.38 9.18 1.45
N LYS A 139 -22.25 9.21 2.79
CA LYS A 139 -23.38 9.45 3.70
C LYS A 139 -24.00 10.84 3.56
N ARG A 140 -23.27 11.81 3.01
CA ARG A 140 -23.80 13.14 2.65
C ARG A 140 -24.44 13.17 1.26
N GLY A 141 -24.65 12.00 0.64
CA GLY A 141 -25.24 11.85 -0.69
C GLY A 141 -24.30 12.22 -1.84
N ASN A 142 -22.99 12.28 -1.60
CA ASN A 142 -22.03 12.54 -2.67
C ASN A 142 -21.74 11.26 -3.46
N GLN A 143 -21.74 11.37 -4.79
CA GLN A 143 -21.12 10.40 -5.67
C GLN A 143 -19.65 10.78 -5.85
N ILE A 144 -18.76 9.82 -5.64
CA ILE A 144 -17.33 10.09 -5.51
C ILE A 144 -16.46 9.15 -6.36
N ALA A 145 -15.30 9.67 -6.74
CA ALA A 145 -14.13 8.93 -7.17
C ALA A 145 -12.95 9.35 -6.31
N VAL A 146 -11.92 8.50 -6.21
CA VAL A 146 -10.68 8.88 -5.51
C VAL A 146 -9.57 9.11 -6.52
N VAL A 147 -8.85 10.21 -6.36
CA VAL A 147 -7.75 10.59 -7.26
C VAL A 147 -6.50 10.77 -6.43
N TYR A 148 -5.44 10.04 -6.80
CA TYR A 148 -4.09 10.25 -6.31
C TYR A 148 -3.39 11.30 -7.15
N ASP A 149 -2.80 12.29 -6.50
CA ASP A 149 -1.96 13.29 -7.13
C ASP A 149 -0.49 13.08 -6.72
N SER A 150 0.34 14.10 -6.95
CA SER A 150 1.77 14.03 -6.69
C SER A 150 2.13 13.89 -5.21
N ASP A 151 1.28 14.33 -4.28
CA ASP A 151 1.61 14.39 -2.85
C ASP A 151 0.53 13.84 -1.93
N GLY A 152 -0.53 13.21 -2.45
CA GLY A 152 -1.55 12.57 -1.65
C GLY A 152 -2.78 12.13 -2.44
N CYS A 153 -3.95 12.31 -1.83
CA CYS A 153 -5.22 11.89 -2.42
C CYS A 153 -6.40 12.81 -2.08
N CYS A 154 -7.32 12.89 -3.04
CA CYS A 154 -8.52 13.68 -2.98
C CYS A 154 -9.75 12.82 -3.33
N LEU A 155 -10.91 13.16 -2.76
CA LEU A 155 -12.20 12.74 -3.27
C LEU A 155 -12.64 13.73 -4.35
N LEU A 156 -12.82 13.25 -5.57
CA LEU A 156 -13.45 13.98 -6.66
C LEU A 156 -14.96 13.71 -6.60
N LYS A 157 -15.75 14.78 -6.49
CA LYS A 157 -17.21 14.70 -6.57
C LYS A 157 -17.68 14.91 -8.00
N ARG A 158 -18.89 14.41 -8.29
CA ARG A 158 -19.53 14.56 -9.61
C ARG A 158 -19.75 16.02 -10.06
N ASN A 159 -19.91 16.94 -9.12
CA ASN A 159 -20.02 18.37 -9.41
C ASN A 159 -18.66 19.04 -9.70
N GLY A 160 -17.57 18.28 -9.65
CA GLY A 160 -16.21 18.77 -9.81
C GLY A 160 -15.54 19.20 -8.51
N ASP A 161 -16.15 19.17 -7.33
CA ASP A 161 -15.41 19.55 -6.12
C ASP A 161 -14.33 18.52 -5.78
N LEU A 162 -13.17 19.01 -5.31
CA LEU A 162 -12.13 18.19 -4.70
C LEU A 162 -12.14 18.35 -3.17
N ILE A 163 -12.08 17.23 -2.45
CA ILE A 163 -11.83 17.21 -1.00
C ILE A 163 -10.52 16.49 -0.74
N ARG A 164 -9.52 17.18 -0.19
CA ARG A 164 -8.27 16.55 0.26
C ARG A 164 -8.56 15.62 1.43
N VAL A 165 -8.17 14.35 1.32
CA VAL A 165 -8.46 13.31 2.34
C VAL A 165 -7.23 12.54 2.80
N GLY A 166 -6.08 12.75 2.15
CA GLY A 166 -4.80 12.22 2.61
C GLY A 166 -3.64 12.97 1.99
N GLU A 167 -2.55 13.07 2.75
CA GLU A 167 -1.28 13.65 2.32
C GLU A 167 -0.15 12.67 2.61
N SER A 168 0.85 12.69 1.74
CA SER A 168 2.01 11.80 1.75
C SER A 168 3.27 12.56 2.13
N SER A 169 4.17 11.91 2.85
CA SER A 169 5.49 12.46 3.16
C SER A 169 6.47 12.41 1.98
N TYR A 170 6.13 11.67 0.92
CA TYR A 170 6.92 11.55 -0.30
C TYR A 170 6.10 11.89 -1.54
N THR A 171 6.77 12.49 -2.53
CA THR A 171 6.17 12.91 -3.80
C THR A 171 6.30 11.81 -4.87
N VAL A 172 5.22 11.59 -5.62
CA VAL A 172 5.22 10.77 -6.84
C VAL A 172 5.39 11.69 -8.04
N SER A 173 6.63 11.85 -8.51
CA SER A 173 7.01 12.87 -9.51
C SER A 173 6.41 12.69 -10.90
N THR A 174 5.80 11.53 -11.19
CA THR A 174 5.15 11.25 -12.48
C THR A 174 3.69 11.72 -12.50
N ARG A 175 3.15 12.16 -11.37
CA ARG A 175 1.77 12.62 -11.24
C ARG A 175 1.70 14.13 -11.14
N ASP A 176 0.59 14.68 -11.58
CA ASP A 176 0.29 16.11 -11.45
C ASP A 176 -0.07 16.47 -10.01
N SER A 177 0.08 17.74 -9.65
CA SER A 177 -0.40 18.27 -8.37
C SER A 177 -1.81 18.83 -8.55
N LEU A 178 -2.76 18.33 -7.76
CA LEU A 178 -4.14 18.80 -7.80
C LEU A 178 -4.35 19.90 -6.77
N LYS A 179 -4.65 21.11 -7.24
CA LYS A 179 -5.06 22.23 -6.37
C LYS A 179 -6.57 22.44 -6.37
N ASP A 180 -7.19 22.21 -7.52
CA ASP A 180 -8.62 22.27 -7.75
C ASP A 180 -8.96 21.35 -8.95
N SER A 181 -10.25 21.10 -9.23
CA SER A 181 -10.64 20.23 -10.34
C SER A 181 -10.49 20.86 -11.71
N SER A 182 -10.36 22.19 -11.80
CA SER A 182 -10.18 22.88 -13.08
C SER A 182 -8.80 22.60 -13.68
N THR A 183 -7.87 22.05 -12.89
CA THR A 183 -6.55 21.65 -13.37
C THR A 183 -6.56 20.35 -14.18
N MET A 184 -7.70 19.64 -14.32
CA MET A 184 -7.73 18.32 -14.97
C MET A 184 -9.00 18.05 -15.79
N ASP A 185 -8.82 17.31 -16.88
CA ASP A 185 -9.91 16.62 -17.58
C ASP A 185 -10.39 15.43 -16.73
N THR A 186 -11.65 15.52 -16.28
CA THR A 186 -12.31 14.51 -15.45
C THR A 186 -13.52 13.89 -16.15
N ASP A 187 -13.71 14.12 -17.46
CA ASP A 187 -14.87 13.63 -18.21
C ASP A 187 -14.94 12.09 -18.23
N LYS A 188 -13.81 11.42 -18.02
CA LYS A 188 -13.69 9.96 -17.93
C LYS A 188 -13.98 9.40 -16.53
N ALA A 189 -14.22 10.25 -15.53
CA ALA A 189 -14.43 9.81 -14.17
C ALA A 189 -15.73 9.01 -14.03
N ILE A 190 -15.64 7.80 -13.52
CA ILE A 190 -16.78 7.00 -13.10
C ILE A 190 -17.00 7.28 -11.63
N PHE A 191 -18.10 7.96 -11.34
CA PHE A 191 -18.50 8.25 -9.97
C PHE A 191 -19.24 7.06 -9.38
N SER A 192 -18.79 6.64 -8.20
CA SER A 192 -19.39 5.55 -7.46
C SER A 192 -20.33 6.13 -6.41
N GLU A 193 -21.50 5.50 -6.27
CA GLU A 193 -22.36 5.65 -5.12
C GLU A 193 -22.32 4.36 -4.29
N LEU A 194 -22.64 4.48 -3.00
CA LEU A 194 -22.63 3.32 -2.13
C LEU A 194 -23.96 2.58 -2.29
N ASP A 195 -24.00 1.60 -3.19
CA ASP A 195 -25.09 0.66 -3.27
C ASP A 195 -24.94 -0.41 -2.18
N GLU A 196 -26.03 -0.74 -1.49
CA GLU A 196 -26.08 -1.88 -0.57
C GLU A 196 -25.81 -3.18 -1.36
N ILE A 197 -24.62 -3.76 -1.23
CA ILE A 197 -24.34 -5.09 -1.77
C ILE A 197 -24.66 -6.17 -0.73
N SER A 198 -25.13 -7.30 -1.27
CA SER A 198 -25.31 -8.61 -0.65
C SER A 198 -24.25 -8.98 0.40
N SER A 199 -24.75 -9.35 1.59
CA SER A 199 -24.04 -10.20 2.56
C SER A 199 -23.39 -11.36 1.80
N ILE A 200 -22.07 -11.46 1.86
CA ILE A 200 -21.41 -12.69 1.46
C ILE A 200 -21.44 -13.59 2.69
N ASP A 201 -22.52 -14.35 2.87
CA ASP A 201 -22.59 -15.41 3.89
C ASP A 201 -21.40 -16.39 3.77
N ALA A 202 -20.80 -16.49 2.58
CA ALA A 202 -19.59 -17.27 2.34
C ALA A 202 -18.35 -16.75 3.10
N LEU A 203 -18.24 -15.44 3.39
CA LEU A 203 -17.13 -14.90 4.18
C LEU A 203 -17.21 -15.42 5.62
N ALA A 204 -18.36 -15.24 6.28
CA ALA A 204 -18.57 -15.69 7.65
C ALA A 204 -18.39 -17.22 7.80
N SER A 205 -18.85 -18.00 6.82
CA SER A 205 -18.71 -19.47 6.83
C SER A 205 -17.29 -19.97 6.55
N SER A 206 -16.43 -19.15 5.93
CA SER A 206 -15.03 -19.48 5.63
C SER A 206 -14.04 -18.93 6.65
N LEU A 207 -14.51 -18.20 7.67
CA LEU A 207 -13.67 -17.76 8.78
C LEU A 207 -13.24 -18.95 9.66
N SER A 208 -12.20 -19.66 9.23
CA SER A 208 -11.55 -20.69 10.04
C SER A 208 -10.76 -20.01 11.17
N ARG A 209 -11.15 -20.30 12.42
CA ARG A 209 -10.47 -19.85 13.65
C ARG A 209 -9.11 -20.54 13.83
N SER A 210 -8.16 -20.36 12.91
CA SER A 210 -6.75 -20.64 13.22
C SER A 210 -6.14 -19.39 13.85
N ALA A 211 -6.16 -19.31 15.18
CA ALA A 211 -5.50 -18.23 15.90
C ALA A 211 -4.00 -18.28 15.61
N ARG A 212 -3.47 -17.22 14.98
CA ARG A 212 -2.04 -17.05 14.69
C ARG A 212 -1.43 -15.99 15.60
N SER A 213 -0.11 -15.96 15.62
CA SER A 213 0.68 -15.01 16.40
C SER A 213 0.50 -13.58 15.87
N VAL A 214 -0.55 -12.91 16.34
CA VAL A 214 -0.76 -11.48 16.15
C VAL A 214 -0.38 -10.74 17.42
N ILE A 215 0.15 -9.54 17.25
CA ILE A 215 0.44 -8.62 18.36
C ILE A 215 -0.29 -7.32 18.14
N GLN A 216 -0.86 -6.81 19.23
CA GLN A 216 -1.64 -5.59 19.23
C GLN A 216 -0.71 -4.39 19.41
N VAL A 217 -0.11 -3.94 18.31
CA VAL A 217 0.70 -2.73 18.32
C VAL A 217 -0.19 -1.54 17.96
N GLY A 218 -0.31 -0.57 18.87
CA GLY A 218 -1.12 0.61 18.64
C GLY A 218 -0.59 1.51 17.50
N TYR A 219 -1.51 2.14 16.78
CA TYR A 219 -1.20 3.12 15.74
C TYR A 219 -0.50 4.35 16.34
N VAL A 220 0.63 4.74 15.73
CA VAL A 220 1.27 6.02 15.99
C VAL A 220 1.47 6.70 14.65
N THR A 221 0.86 7.87 14.49
CA THR A 221 0.93 8.62 13.24
C THR A 221 2.25 9.39 13.10
N GLN A 222 2.73 9.50 11.86
CA GLN A 222 3.75 10.50 11.51
C GLN A 222 3.13 11.85 11.09
N ASN A 223 1.80 11.95 11.00
CA ASN A 223 1.13 13.13 10.49
C ASN A 223 1.18 14.32 11.46
N PRO A 224 1.21 15.57 10.96
CA PRO A 224 1.21 15.97 9.55
C PRO A 224 2.45 15.46 8.78
N PRO A 225 2.37 15.27 7.44
CA PRO A 225 3.41 14.59 6.67
C PRO A 225 4.82 15.09 7.01
N SER A 226 5.69 14.15 7.36
CA SER A 226 7.02 14.45 7.88
C SER A 226 7.96 13.25 7.71
N ASN A 227 9.27 13.47 7.77
CA ASN A 227 10.30 12.46 7.51
C ASN A 227 10.58 11.53 8.72
N ILE A 228 9.58 11.31 9.58
CA ILE A 228 9.74 10.63 10.88
C ILE A 228 8.94 9.33 11.00
N CYS A 229 8.61 8.68 9.87
CA CYS A 229 8.01 7.33 9.86
C CYS A 229 8.78 6.35 10.77
N TRP A 230 10.11 6.47 10.80
CA TRP A 230 10.98 5.70 11.70
C TRP A 230 10.64 5.92 13.19
N ALA A 231 10.36 7.16 13.59
CA ALA A 231 10.09 7.53 14.97
C ALA A 231 8.71 7.06 15.40
N ALA A 232 7.75 7.10 14.48
CA ALA A 232 6.43 6.51 14.68
C ALA A 232 6.53 4.99 14.92
N CYS A 233 7.33 4.29 14.11
CA CYS A 233 7.57 2.86 14.30
C CYS A 233 8.20 2.55 15.66
N VAL A 234 9.23 3.31 16.06
CA VAL A 234 9.88 3.17 17.37
C VAL A 234 8.89 3.43 18.50
N ALA A 235 8.11 4.50 18.42
CA ALA A 235 7.11 4.85 19.43
C ALA A 235 6.04 3.76 19.57
N SER A 236 5.52 3.26 18.45
CA SER A 236 4.52 2.20 18.39
C SER A 236 5.02 0.92 19.06
N ILE A 237 6.23 0.46 18.71
CA ILE A 237 6.85 -0.72 19.33
C ILE A 237 7.16 -0.47 20.81
N ALA A 238 7.70 0.70 21.18
CA ALA A 238 8.04 1.01 22.57
C ALA A 238 6.80 1.08 23.47
N ASN A 239 5.71 1.69 22.99
CA ASN A 239 4.44 1.75 23.73
C ASN A 239 3.85 0.35 23.94
N TYR A 240 3.93 -0.52 22.94
CA TYR A 240 3.50 -1.92 23.07
C TYR A 240 4.35 -2.68 24.09
N ARG A 241 5.69 -2.53 24.05
CA ARG A 241 6.60 -3.32 24.88
C ARG A 241 6.70 -2.86 26.33
N ASN A 242 6.61 -1.55 26.55
CA ASN A 242 6.92 -0.93 27.84
C ASN A 242 5.69 -0.25 28.46
N GLY A 243 4.55 -0.26 27.77
CA GLY A 243 3.44 0.62 28.07
C GLY A 243 3.75 2.09 27.71
N GLY A 244 2.71 2.93 27.79
CA GLY A 244 2.84 4.38 27.61
C GLY A 244 2.26 4.92 26.31
N SER A 245 2.59 6.18 26.02
CA SER A 245 1.91 6.98 24.98
C SER A 245 2.89 7.88 24.21
N LYS A 246 4.10 7.36 23.91
CA LYS A 246 5.08 8.08 23.08
C LYS A 246 4.48 8.38 21.71
N THR A 247 4.77 9.58 21.21
CA THR A 247 4.43 10.01 19.85
C THR A 247 5.66 9.99 18.95
N ALA A 248 5.46 9.90 17.63
CA ALA A 248 6.54 10.01 16.65
C ALA A 248 7.40 11.26 16.87
N LYS A 249 6.73 12.42 17.07
CA LYS A 249 7.38 13.70 17.35
C LYS A 249 8.23 13.64 18.62
N SER A 250 7.71 13.08 19.72
CA SER A 250 8.47 12.98 20.97
C SER A 250 9.73 12.12 20.84
N VAL A 251 9.66 11.01 20.10
CA VAL A 251 10.80 10.13 19.84
C VAL A 251 11.82 10.83 18.93
N ALA A 252 11.35 11.48 17.87
CA ALA A 252 12.21 12.20 16.94
C ALA A 252 12.93 13.37 17.61
N GLN A 253 12.24 14.14 18.46
CA GLN A 253 12.83 15.25 19.22
C GLN A 253 13.81 14.76 20.28
N ALA A 254 13.56 13.62 20.91
CA ALA A 254 14.52 13.03 21.86
C ALA A 254 15.85 12.65 21.19
N TYR A 255 15.83 12.30 19.89
CA TYR A 255 17.02 11.89 19.15
C TYR A 255 17.73 13.04 18.41
N TYR A 256 16.97 13.88 17.70
CA TYR A 256 17.48 14.95 16.82
C TYR A 256 17.24 16.38 17.36
N GLY A 257 16.65 16.53 18.55
CA GLY A 257 16.36 17.82 19.14
C GLY A 257 15.35 18.64 18.32
N SER A 258 15.62 19.94 18.15
CA SER A 258 14.76 20.84 17.37
C SER A 258 14.73 20.51 15.87
N SER A 259 15.75 19.84 15.34
CA SER A 259 15.87 19.47 13.93
C SER A 259 15.27 18.09 13.60
N TYR A 260 14.18 17.73 14.27
CA TYR A 260 13.66 16.36 14.31
C TYR A 260 13.04 15.84 13.01
N ASN A 261 12.58 16.72 12.11
CA ASN A 261 11.92 16.33 10.86
C ASN A 261 12.94 15.84 9.81
N LYS A 262 13.59 14.71 10.09
CA LYS A 262 14.66 14.11 9.28
C LYS A 262 14.55 12.59 9.29
N ALA A 263 14.89 11.99 8.15
CA ALA A 263 14.99 10.54 8.01
C ALA A 263 16.12 9.98 8.91
N LEU A 264 15.93 8.74 9.38
CA LEU A 264 16.93 7.99 10.13
C LEU A 264 17.58 6.95 9.21
N PRO A 265 18.92 6.84 9.16
CA PRO A 265 19.57 5.73 8.47
C PRO A 265 19.13 4.38 9.05
N ASN A 266 18.76 3.41 8.20
CA ASN A 266 18.15 2.15 8.63
C ASN A 266 18.99 1.36 9.65
N ILE A 267 20.33 1.46 9.56
CA ILE A 267 21.26 0.82 10.50
C ILE A 267 21.16 1.35 11.93
N MET A 268 20.59 2.54 12.13
CA MET A 268 20.47 3.19 13.45
C MET A 268 19.21 2.79 14.23
N PHE A 269 18.21 2.16 13.58
CA PHE A 269 16.99 1.73 14.27
C PHE A 269 17.24 0.90 15.55
N PRO A 270 18.15 -0.10 15.57
CA PRO A 270 18.44 -0.85 16.80
C PRO A 270 18.88 0.02 17.97
N ALA A 271 19.74 1.02 17.71
CA ALA A 271 20.22 1.93 18.75
C ALA A 271 19.09 2.81 19.29
N VAL A 272 18.24 3.33 18.40
CA VAL A 272 17.10 4.18 18.78
C VAL A 272 16.02 3.40 19.51
N LEU A 273 15.71 2.16 19.08
CA LEU A 273 14.83 1.26 19.81
C LEU A 273 15.37 0.99 21.22
N SER A 274 16.67 0.69 21.34
CA SER A 274 17.30 0.44 22.64
C SER A 274 17.24 1.67 23.56
N ALA A 275 17.46 2.88 23.01
CA ALA A 275 17.31 4.13 23.76
C ALA A 275 15.87 4.38 24.24
N ASN A 276 14.88 3.75 23.62
CA ASN A 276 13.46 3.78 24.01
C ASN A 276 13.04 2.54 24.82
N GLY A 277 14.01 1.80 25.37
CA GLY A 277 13.76 0.65 26.25
C GLY A 277 13.40 -0.63 25.51
N VAL A 278 13.68 -0.74 24.21
CA VAL A 278 13.42 -1.94 23.41
C VAL A 278 14.73 -2.49 22.84
N SER A 279 15.36 -3.42 23.57
CA SER A 279 16.67 -3.97 23.22
C SER A 279 16.59 -5.27 22.42
N GLY A 280 17.72 -5.66 21.81
CA GLY A 280 17.88 -6.96 21.15
C GLY A 280 17.47 -7.00 19.67
N TYR A 281 17.13 -5.85 19.09
CA TYR A 281 16.86 -5.72 17.66
C TYR A 281 18.17 -5.62 16.87
N THR A 282 18.14 -6.05 15.62
CA THR A 282 19.24 -5.97 14.65
C THR A 282 18.67 -5.60 13.28
N HIS A 283 19.39 -4.73 12.56
CA HIS A 283 19.04 -4.35 11.19
C HIS A 283 19.54 -5.40 10.19
N TYR A 284 18.68 -5.75 9.25
CA TYR A 284 18.97 -6.64 8.12
C TYR A 284 18.59 -5.94 6.82
N SER A 285 19.50 -5.93 5.86
CA SER A 285 19.30 -5.34 4.53
C SER A 285 18.49 -6.21 3.58
N SER A 286 17.93 -7.32 4.07
CA SER A 286 17.04 -8.20 3.34
C SER A 286 15.81 -8.53 4.19
N TRP A 287 14.69 -8.74 3.52
CA TRP A 287 13.48 -9.23 4.17
C TRP A 287 13.70 -10.67 4.68
N PRO A 288 13.29 -10.99 5.93
CA PRO A 288 13.42 -12.33 6.49
C PRO A 288 12.44 -13.35 5.87
N SER A 289 12.68 -14.64 6.10
CA SER A 289 11.72 -15.70 5.77
C SER A 289 10.44 -15.59 6.61
N ASP A 290 9.33 -16.13 6.10
CA ASP A 290 8.05 -16.17 6.83
C ASP A 290 8.17 -16.86 8.19
N SER A 291 8.97 -17.93 8.28
CA SER A 291 9.25 -18.62 9.55
C SER A 291 9.93 -17.71 10.57
N THR A 292 10.82 -16.83 10.12
CA THR A 292 11.52 -15.86 10.97
C THR A 292 10.59 -14.74 11.41
N VAL A 293 9.71 -14.26 10.52
CA VAL A 293 8.66 -13.29 10.86
C VAL A 293 7.74 -13.90 11.93
N ASN A 294 7.21 -15.09 11.69
CA ASN A 294 6.34 -15.80 12.62
C ASN A 294 6.99 -16.08 13.97
N SER A 295 8.28 -16.45 13.99
CA SER A 295 9.03 -16.67 15.24
C SER A 295 9.19 -15.39 16.07
N ASN A 296 9.49 -14.26 15.41
CA ASN A 296 9.57 -12.95 16.07
C ASN A 296 8.23 -12.54 16.68
N LEU A 297 7.16 -12.61 15.87
CA LEU A 297 5.80 -12.24 16.30
C LEU A 297 5.29 -13.17 17.42
N GLY A 298 5.49 -14.48 17.28
CA GLY A 298 5.13 -15.47 18.32
C GLY A 298 5.89 -15.30 19.64
N SER A 299 7.07 -14.66 19.60
CA SER A 299 7.83 -14.28 20.79
C SER A 299 7.46 -12.89 21.32
N GLY A 300 6.45 -12.23 20.75
CA GLY A 300 6.00 -10.90 21.15
C GLY A 300 6.90 -9.75 20.65
N TYR A 301 7.66 -9.96 19.57
CA TYR A 301 8.56 -8.95 18.99
C TYR A 301 8.05 -8.50 17.61
N PRO A 302 7.38 -7.33 17.51
CA PRO A 302 7.06 -6.74 16.20
C PRO A 302 8.33 -6.43 15.42
N LEU A 303 8.23 -6.42 14.10
CA LEU A 303 9.35 -6.00 13.24
C LEU A 303 9.13 -4.56 12.79
N VAL A 304 10.22 -3.83 12.54
CA VAL A 304 10.15 -2.67 11.63
C VAL A 304 10.39 -3.20 10.22
N GLY A 305 9.41 -3.01 9.33
CA GLY A 305 9.59 -3.24 7.90
C GLY A 305 10.21 -2.01 7.25
N ILE A 306 11.22 -2.23 6.41
CA ILE A 306 11.81 -1.20 5.55
C ILE A 306 11.34 -1.47 4.13
N LEU A 307 10.60 -0.52 3.56
CA LEU A 307 9.96 -0.66 2.25
C LEU A 307 10.57 0.32 1.25
N SER A 308 10.78 -0.12 0.01
CA SER A 308 11.07 0.80 -1.10
C SER A 308 9.78 1.42 -1.62
N VAL A 309 9.81 2.72 -1.93
CA VAL A 309 8.71 3.45 -2.57
C VAL A 309 8.88 3.41 -4.08
N ASN A 310 7.87 2.95 -4.83
CA ASN A 310 7.86 2.77 -6.28
C ASN A 310 9.11 2.04 -6.81
N GLY A 311 9.59 1.07 -6.02
CA GLY A 311 10.78 0.27 -6.33
C GLY A 311 12.12 0.98 -6.15
N SER A 312 12.15 2.25 -5.75
CA SER A 312 13.38 3.00 -5.46
C SER A 312 14.01 2.57 -4.14
N THR A 313 15.30 2.25 -4.14
CA THR A 313 16.06 1.97 -2.91
C THR A 313 16.54 3.24 -2.20
N GLN A 314 16.40 4.41 -2.83
CA GLN A 314 16.78 5.71 -2.28
C GLN A 314 15.62 6.39 -1.53
N SER A 315 14.38 6.04 -1.88
CA SER A 315 13.18 6.46 -1.17
C SER A 315 12.63 5.28 -0.39
N THR A 316 12.74 5.33 0.93
CA THR A 316 12.31 4.24 1.80
C THR A 316 11.29 4.71 2.82
N HIS A 317 10.33 3.83 3.12
CA HIS A 317 9.33 4.03 4.16
C HIS A 317 9.47 2.98 5.25
N ALA A 318 9.23 3.37 6.50
CA ALA A 318 9.30 2.47 7.65
C ALA A 318 7.90 2.21 8.19
N VAL A 319 7.59 0.94 8.43
CA VAL A 319 6.30 0.49 8.97
C VAL A 319 6.51 -0.51 10.10
N VAL A 320 5.48 -0.76 10.90
CA VAL A 320 5.50 -1.84 11.89
C VAL A 320 4.74 -3.04 11.36
N VAL A 321 5.36 -4.22 11.46
CA VAL A 321 4.73 -5.49 11.12
C VAL A 321 4.34 -6.21 12.41
N SER A 322 3.03 -6.49 12.52
CA SER A 322 2.37 -6.93 13.76
C SER A 322 1.64 -8.27 13.63
N GLY A 323 1.60 -8.84 12.43
CA GLY A 323 0.93 -10.11 12.14
C GLY A 323 1.39 -10.68 10.81
N CYS A 324 1.14 -11.97 10.60
CA CYS A 324 1.47 -12.69 9.37
C CYS A 324 0.45 -13.80 9.12
N THR A 325 -0.04 -13.86 7.89
CA THR A 325 -1.02 -14.85 7.43
C THR A 325 -0.34 -16.16 7.03
N ALA A 326 -1.07 -17.09 6.42
CA ALA A 326 -0.62 -18.41 5.95
C ALA A 326 0.46 -18.38 4.85
N SER A 327 1.52 -17.58 5.06
CA SER A 327 2.62 -17.31 4.15
C SER A 327 2.29 -16.39 2.97
N ILE A 328 1.12 -15.74 2.96
CA ILE A 328 0.64 -14.96 1.81
C ILE A 328 0.50 -13.45 2.10
N SER A 329 0.40 -13.03 3.37
CA SER A 329 0.27 -11.61 3.74
C SER A 329 0.85 -11.29 5.12
N ILE A 330 1.13 -10.02 5.38
CA ILE A 330 1.50 -9.48 6.69
C ILE A 330 0.55 -8.35 7.09
N LEU A 331 0.38 -8.15 8.40
CA LEU A 331 -0.38 -7.03 8.97
C LEU A 331 0.58 -5.87 9.23
N VAL A 332 0.24 -4.70 8.70
CA VAL A 332 1.10 -3.51 8.67
C VAL A 332 0.40 -2.34 9.34
N MET A 333 1.09 -1.72 10.29
CA MET A 333 0.80 -0.37 10.74
C MET A 333 1.72 0.58 9.96
N ASP A 334 1.13 1.30 9.02
CA ASP A 334 1.75 2.37 8.26
C ASP A 334 1.55 3.70 9.02
N PRO A 335 2.62 4.40 9.43
CA PRO A 335 2.50 5.66 10.14
C PRO A 335 1.76 6.77 9.39
N GLU A 336 1.63 6.71 8.05
CA GLU A 336 0.90 7.70 7.26
C GLU A 336 -0.61 7.57 7.43
N PHE A 337 -1.17 6.36 7.40
CA PHE A 337 -2.63 6.20 7.30
C PHE A 337 -3.23 5.11 8.20
N GLY A 338 -2.42 4.44 9.02
CA GLY A 338 -2.89 3.42 9.95
C GLY A 338 -2.73 2.01 9.40
N PHE A 339 -3.81 1.25 9.30
CA PHE A 339 -3.72 -0.19 9.04
C PHE A 339 -3.83 -0.55 7.56
N THR A 340 -2.98 -1.48 7.12
CA THR A 340 -3.15 -2.24 5.89
C THR A 340 -2.57 -3.64 6.03
N THR A 341 -3.01 -4.57 5.19
CA THR A 341 -2.22 -5.77 4.92
C THR A 341 -1.24 -5.50 3.78
N ALA A 342 -0.19 -6.31 3.70
CA ALA A 342 0.67 -6.39 2.52
C ALA A 342 0.67 -7.84 2.03
N SER A 343 0.47 -8.05 0.73
CA SER A 343 0.40 -9.39 0.15
C SER A 343 1.71 -9.76 -0.52
N LYS A 344 2.01 -11.05 -0.55
CA LYS A 344 3.23 -11.60 -1.11
C LYS A 344 3.22 -11.55 -2.64
N ILE A 345 4.36 -11.17 -3.21
CA ILE A 345 4.67 -11.19 -4.64
C ILE A 345 6.08 -11.78 -4.76
N GLY A 346 6.17 -13.08 -5.06
CA GLY A 346 7.44 -13.79 -5.09
C GLY A 346 8.10 -13.84 -3.71
N SER A 347 9.21 -13.11 -3.52
CA SER A 347 10.01 -13.14 -2.29
C SER A 347 9.78 -11.95 -1.36
N TYR A 348 8.92 -11.00 -1.72
CA TYR A 348 8.64 -9.80 -0.93
C TYR A 348 7.14 -9.62 -0.69
N TYR A 349 6.79 -8.77 0.26
CA TYR A 349 5.42 -8.33 0.51
C TYR A 349 5.23 -6.92 -0.03
N ALA A 350 4.06 -6.64 -0.59
CA ALA A 350 3.75 -5.34 -1.18
C ALA A 350 2.29 -4.91 -0.95
N TYR A 351 2.09 -3.60 -1.02
CA TYR A 351 0.78 -2.96 -1.08
C TYR A 351 0.88 -1.59 -1.77
N SER A 352 -0.26 -1.02 -2.15
CA SER A 352 -0.35 0.38 -2.58
C SER A 352 -0.72 1.26 -1.38
N SER A 353 0.05 2.32 -1.12
CA SER A 353 -0.20 3.26 -0.02
C SER A 353 -1.62 3.83 -0.08
N GLY A 354 -2.29 3.90 1.07
CA GLY A 354 -3.63 4.45 1.17
C GLY A 354 -3.71 5.93 0.78
N TYR A 355 -2.73 6.74 1.19
CA TYR A 355 -2.73 8.18 0.97
C TYR A 355 -2.01 8.63 -0.29
N SER A 356 -1.02 7.89 -0.77
CA SER A 356 -0.27 8.27 -1.97
C SER A 356 -0.52 7.36 -3.16
N GLY A 357 -1.14 6.20 -3.01
CA GLY A 357 -1.26 5.21 -4.10
C GLY A 357 0.08 4.62 -4.56
N ALA A 358 1.22 5.02 -3.98
CA ALA A 358 2.53 4.53 -4.37
C ALA A 358 2.69 3.04 -4.01
N SER A 359 3.42 2.31 -4.84
CA SER A 359 3.77 0.91 -4.56
C SER A 359 4.82 0.84 -3.47
N LEU A 360 4.50 0.15 -2.38
CA LEU A 360 5.39 -0.08 -1.25
C LEU A 360 5.71 -1.57 -1.18
N ARG A 361 7.00 -1.92 -1.18
CA ARG A 361 7.44 -3.32 -1.11
C ARG A 361 8.59 -3.51 -0.13
N THR A 362 8.57 -4.62 0.61
CA THR A 362 9.60 -4.94 1.61
C THR A 362 10.97 -5.17 0.98
N ILE A 363 12.00 -4.50 1.52
CA ILE A 363 13.40 -4.68 1.12
C ILE A 363 14.32 -5.04 2.29
N GLY A 364 13.94 -4.71 3.52
CA GLY A 364 14.74 -4.97 4.72
C GLY A 364 13.87 -5.01 5.96
N ALA A 365 14.48 -5.35 7.09
CA ALA A 365 13.78 -5.39 8.36
C ALA A 365 14.70 -5.07 9.55
N VAL A 366 14.10 -4.57 10.62
CA VAL A 366 14.72 -4.51 11.94
C VAL A 366 13.94 -5.42 12.86
N ARG A 367 14.60 -6.47 13.36
CA ARG A 367 13.97 -7.58 14.07
C ARG A 367 14.88 -8.16 15.13
N ARG A 368 14.37 -9.02 16.01
CA ARG A 368 15.23 -9.80 16.92
C ARG A 368 16.00 -10.87 16.15
N LYS A 369 17.20 -11.18 16.67
CA LYS A 369 18.04 -12.27 16.16
C LYS A 369 17.35 -13.61 16.28
#